data_AF-A0A350PE76-F1
#
_entry.id   AF-A0A350PE76-F1
#
_cell.length_a   1.000
_cell.length_b   1.000
_cell.length_c   1.000
_cell.angle_alpha   90.00
_cell.angle_beta   90.00
_cell.angle_gamma   90.00
#
_symmetry.space_group_name_H-M   'P 1'
#
loop_
_entity.id
_entity.type
_entity.pdbx_description
1 polymer ?
#
loop_
_entity_poly.entity_id
_entity_poly.type
_entity_poly.pdbx_seq_one_letter_code
_entity_poly.pdbx_strand_id
1 'polypeptide(L)'
;TIGPYGRGFSVRFANDYVVSVQFGPKNNCSVKNESEDDVVTLDNLDETVDNAEVSVYDTNGEPVIFNSSGDESHPFTTPEKLVTIMTWAMRRSNDTKN
;
A
#
# COMPACT_ATOMS: atom_id res chain seq x y z
N THR A 1 13.31 -12.84 -3.78
CA THR A 1 12.22 -13.63 -3.17
C THR A 1 11.49 -12.69 -2.24
N ILE A 2 10.19 -12.45 -2.44
CA ILE A 2 9.38 -11.71 -1.46
C ILE A 2 9.40 -12.59 -0.20
N GLY A 3 10.10 -12.15 0.85
CA GLY A 3 10.16 -12.90 2.10
C GLY A 3 8.75 -13.11 2.67
N PRO A 4 8.54 -14.07 3.58
CA PRO A 4 7.20 -14.41 4.12
C PRO A 4 6.51 -13.26 4.90
N TYR A 5 7.15 -12.09 4.95
CA TYR A 5 6.81 -10.92 5.75
C TYR A 5 6.24 -9.77 4.93
N GLY A 6 6.38 -9.81 3.59
CA GLY A 6 5.69 -8.87 2.69
C GLY A 6 4.29 -9.40 2.40
N ARG A 7 3.31 -9.03 3.23
CA ARG A 7 1.91 -9.35 2.98
C ARG A 7 1.21 -8.16 2.37
N GLY A 8 0.22 -8.42 1.54
CA GLY A 8 -0.41 -7.36 0.79
C GLY A 8 -1.32 -7.88 -0.30
N PHE A 9 -1.90 -6.92 -1.01
CA PHE A 9 -2.65 -7.17 -2.21
C PHE A 9 -2.54 -5.96 -3.13
N SER A 10 -2.81 -6.18 -4.42
CA SER A 10 -2.94 -5.10 -5.39
C SER A 10 -4.32 -5.14 -6.01
N VAL A 11 -4.94 -3.98 -6.19
CA VAL A 11 -6.18 -3.81 -6.94
C VAL A 11 -5.86 -3.09 -8.23
N ARG A 12 -6.11 -3.74 -9.37
CA ARG A 12 -6.10 -3.09 -10.68
C ARG A 12 -7.53 -2.70 -11.05
N PHE A 13 -7.73 -1.42 -11.31
CA PHE A 13 -9.02 -0.90 -11.75
C PHE A 13 -9.15 -1.01 -13.28
N ALA A 14 -10.38 -0.87 -13.78
CA ALA A 14 -10.66 -0.93 -15.22
C ALA A 14 -10.03 0.21 -16.03
N ASN A 15 -9.58 1.28 -15.36
CA ASN A 15 -8.83 2.39 -15.94
C ASN A 15 -7.30 2.18 -15.88
N ASP A 16 -6.85 0.93 -15.67
CA ASP A 16 -5.45 0.48 -15.58
C ASP A 16 -4.62 1.03 -14.40
N TYR A 17 -5.17 1.93 -13.58
CA TYR A 17 -4.54 2.31 -12.32
C TYR A 17 -4.45 1.12 -11.36
N VAL A 18 -3.36 1.07 -10.59
CA VAL A 18 -3.12 0.04 -9.59
C VAL A 18 -2.93 0.66 -8.21
N VAL A 19 -3.67 0.17 -7.21
CA VAL A 19 -3.40 0.47 -5.80
C VAL A 19 -2.74 -0.76 -5.18
N SER A 20 -1.50 -0.61 -4.71
CA SER A 20 -0.75 -1.63 -3.99
C SER A 20 -0.83 -1.37 -2.49
N VAL A 21 -1.19 -2.38 -1.72
CA VAL A 21 -1.34 -2.32 -0.26
C VAL A 21 -0.39 -3.32 0.35
N GLN A 22 0.46 -2.87 1.27
CA GLN A 22 1.46 -3.68 1.95
C GLN A 22 1.34 -3.53 3.47
N PHE A 23 1.41 -4.64 4.18
CA PHE A 23 1.37 -4.71 5.64
C PHE A 23 2.32 -5.80 6.14
N GLY A 24 2.87 -5.57 7.32
CA GLY A 24 3.83 -6.47 7.95
C GLY A 24 5.19 -5.80 8.21
N PRO A 25 6.12 -6.53 8.83
CA PRO A 25 7.45 -6.04 9.18
C PRO A 25 8.15 -5.41 7.97
N LYS A 26 8.81 -4.27 8.17
CA LYS A 26 9.49 -3.45 7.14
C LYS A 26 8.59 -2.69 6.18
N ASN A 27 7.27 -2.87 6.22
CA ASN A 27 6.33 -1.96 5.57
C ASN A 27 6.04 -0.82 6.55
N ASN A 28 5.88 0.41 6.07
CA ASN A 28 5.63 1.57 6.92
C ASN A 28 4.20 1.56 7.50
N CYS A 29 3.94 0.62 8.41
CA CYS A 29 2.66 0.33 9.04
C CYS A 29 2.82 0.13 10.56
N SER A 30 1.71 0.03 11.29
CA SER A 30 1.61 0.03 12.75
C SER A 30 2.03 -1.28 13.40
N VAL A 31 2.31 -2.32 12.60
CA VAL A 31 2.98 -3.51 13.11
C VAL A 31 4.26 -3.05 13.78
N LYS A 32 4.51 -3.53 15.00
CA LYS A 32 5.76 -3.25 15.70
C LYS A 32 6.92 -3.47 14.71
N ASN A 33 7.78 -2.46 14.61
CA ASN A 33 9.07 -2.61 13.94
C ASN A 33 9.88 -3.61 14.75
N GLU A 34 9.60 -4.89 14.55
CA GLU A 34 10.52 -5.97 14.86
C GLU A 34 11.80 -5.63 14.09
N SER A 35 12.93 -5.59 14.79
CA SER A 35 14.22 -5.26 14.18
C SER A 35 14.54 -6.30 13.09
N GLU A 36 15.46 -5.99 12.16
CA GLU A 36 15.80 -6.94 11.09
C GLU A 36 16.27 -8.31 11.60
N ASP A 37 16.72 -8.36 12.86
CA ASP A 37 17.23 -9.53 13.56
C ASP A 37 16.15 -10.26 14.39
N ASP A 38 14.96 -9.66 14.56
CA ASP A 38 13.89 -10.25 15.36
C ASP A 38 13.14 -11.33 14.58
N VAL A 39 13.11 -12.53 15.15
CA VAL A 39 12.39 -13.67 14.57
C VAL A 39 10.89 -13.44 14.76
N VAL A 40 10.22 -13.04 13.68
CA VAL A 40 8.77 -12.90 13.63
C VAL A 40 8.13 -14.30 13.64
N THR A 41 7.52 -14.69 14.76
CA THR A 41 6.73 -15.92 14.88
C THR A 41 5.23 -15.61 14.83
N LEU A 42 4.38 -16.64 14.74
CA LEU A 42 2.92 -16.47 14.87
C LEU A 42 2.51 -15.93 16.24
N ASP A 43 3.28 -16.22 17.29
CA ASP A 43 3.01 -15.78 18.66
C ASP A 43 3.34 -14.30 18.88
N ASN A 44 4.16 -13.72 18.00
CA ASN A 44 4.65 -12.35 18.06
C ASN A 44 4.00 -11.44 17.00
N LEU A 45 3.19 -12.03 16.11
CA LEU A 45 2.51 -11.30 15.06
C LEU A 45 1.26 -10.65 15.65
N ASP A 46 1.16 -9.33 15.54
CA ASP A 46 -0.13 -8.68 15.81
C ASP A 46 -1.16 -9.25 14.81
N GLU A 47 -2.20 -9.91 15.34
CA GLU A 47 -3.27 -10.49 14.52
C GLU A 47 -4.05 -9.42 13.73
N THR A 48 -4.03 -8.20 14.24
CA THR A 48 -4.65 -7.01 13.67
C THR A 48 -3.61 -5.98 13.32
N VAL A 49 -3.66 -5.50 12.08
CA VAL A 49 -2.86 -4.38 11.60
C VAL A 49 -3.80 -3.21 11.32
N ASP A 50 -3.65 -2.11 12.04
CA ASP A 50 -4.59 -0.98 11.99
C ASP A 50 -4.36 -0.05 10.80
N ASN A 51 -3.24 -0.20 10.09
CA ASN A 51 -2.92 0.59 8.92
C ASN A 51 -1.92 -0.11 8.00
N ALA A 52 -1.78 0.37 6.77
CA ALA A 52 -0.91 -0.21 5.77
C ALA A 52 -0.01 0.84 5.12
N GLU A 53 1.03 0.40 4.45
CA GLU A 53 1.69 1.19 3.43
C GLU A 53 0.93 1.04 2.11
N VAL A 54 0.63 2.16 1.45
CA VAL A 54 -0.15 2.17 0.21
C VAL A 54 0.55 2.99 -0.86
N SER A 55 0.72 2.42 -2.06
CA SER A 55 1.24 3.12 -3.23
C SER A 55 0.22 3.05 -4.37
N VAL A 56 0.15 4.10 -5.19
CA VAL A 56 -0.69 4.13 -6.39
C VAL A 56 0.19 4.22 -7.61
N TYR A 57 -0.12 3.43 -8.63
CA TYR A 57 0.55 3.44 -9.93
C TYR A 57 -0.43 3.84 -11.03
N ASP A 58 0.03 4.66 -11.96
CA ASP A 58 -0.73 5.07 -13.14
C ASP A 58 -0.81 3.95 -14.19
N THR A 59 -1.37 4.29 -15.34
CA THR A 59 -1.54 3.38 -16.49
C THR A 59 -0.23 2.93 -17.14
N ASN A 60 0.87 3.64 -16.88
CA ASN A 60 2.22 3.30 -17.33
C ASN A 60 2.99 2.49 -16.28
N GLY A 61 2.43 2.32 -15.08
CA GLY A 61 3.09 1.68 -13.95
C GLY A 61 3.99 2.63 -13.15
N GLU A 62 3.90 3.93 -13.39
CA GLU A 62 4.66 4.94 -12.66
C GLU A 62 3.94 5.31 -11.35
N PRO A 63 4.67 5.51 -10.24
CA PRO A 63 4.07 5.90 -8.97
C PRO A 63 3.40 7.28 -9.06
N VAL A 64 2.26 7.44 -8.38
CA VAL A 64 1.48 8.68 -8.39
C VAL A 64 1.25 9.19 -6.97
N ILE A 65 1.50 10.48 -6.78
CA ILE A 65 1.25 11.18 -5.53
C ILE A 65 -0.27 11.37 -5.37
N PHE A 66 -0.85 10.74 -4.34
CA PHE A 66 -2.26 10.96 -4.01
C PHE A 66 -2.46 12.21 -3.13
N ASN A 67 -3.32 13.12 -3.59
CA ASN A 67 -3.85 14.27 -2.85
C ASN A 67 -2.79 15.20 -2.23
N SER A 68 -1.76 15.55 -3.01
CA SER A 68 -0.76 16.57 -2.66
C SER A 68 0.08 16.26 -1.43
N SER A 69 0.17 14.99 -1.01
CA SER A 69 1.05 14.57 0.11
C SER A 69 2.52 14.88 -0.15
N GLY A 70 2.94 14.94 -1.42
CA GLY A 70 4.35 15.02 -1.82
C GLY A 70 5.03 13.66 -1.87
N ASP A 71 4.45 12.65 -1.20
CA ASP A 71 4.99 11.30 -1.13
C ASP A 71 4.28 10.34 -2.12
N GLU A 72 5.07 9.52 -2.81
CA GLU A 72 4.62 8.45 -3.73
C GLU A 72 4.13 7.19 -2.98
N SER A 73 4.50 7.07 -1.71
CA SER A 73 4.03 6.03 -0.80
C SER A 73 3.34 6.67 0.41
N HIS A 74 2.23 6.08 0.84
CA HIS A 74 1.43 6.53 1.96
C HIS A 74 1.62 5.58 3.15
N PRO A 75 2.55 5.90 4.07
CA PRO A 75 2.75 5.11 5.27
C PRO A 75 1.58 5.28 6.24
N PHE A 76 1.38 4.31 7.12
CA PHE A 76 0.39 4.33 8.19
C PHE A 76 -1.04 4.68 7.72
N THR A 77 -1.41 4.21 6.52
CA THR A 77 -2.72 4.46 5.91
C THR A 77 -3.82 3.64 6.59
N THR A 78 -4.80 4.32 7.22
CA THR A 78 -5.98 3.67 7.82
C THR A 78 -6.92 3.08 6.75
N PRO A 79 -7.83 2.16 7.13
CA PRO A 79 -8.82 1.61 6.19
C PRO A 79 -9.67 2.69 5.49
N GLU A 80 -10.11 3.73 6.20
CA GLU A 80 -10.91 4.83 5.63
C GLU A 80 -10.10 5.63 4.60
N LYS A 81 -8.81 5.83 4.90
CA LYS A 81 -7.90 6.51 3.97
C LYS A 81 -7.62 5.65 2.74
N LEU A 82 -7.48 4.33 2.90
CA LEU A 82 -7.36 3.38 1.79
C LEU A 82 -8.60 3.44 0.89
N VAL A 83 -9.82 3.42 1.43
CA VAL A 83 -11.04 3.57 0.62
C VAL A 83 -11.05 4.90 -0.15
N THR A 84 -10.56 5.97 0.46
CA THR A 84 -10.44 7.27 -0.20
C THR A 84 -9.45 7.21 -1.37
N ILE A 85 -8.27 6.59 -1.18
CA ILE A 85 -7.26 6.40 -2.23
C ILE A 85 -7.81 5.53 -3.37
N MET A 86 -8.45 4.41 -3.04
CA MET A 86 -9.08 3.51 -4.02
C MET A 86 -10.17 4.22 -4.82
N THR A 87 -11.03 4.99 -4.15
CA THR A 87 -12.09 5.77 -4.81
C THR A 87 -11.51 6.82 -5.73
N TRP A 88 -10.41 7.47 -5.33
CA TRP A 88 -9.71 8.44 -6.16
C TRP A 88 -9.11 7.78 -7.40
N ALA A 89 -8.36 6.68 -7.23
CA ALA A 89 -7.71 5.96 -8.33
C ALA A 89 -8.75 5.43 -9.34
N MET A 90 -9.85 4.85 -8.85
CA MET A 90 -10.97 4.37 -9.67
C MET A 90 -11.62 5.46 -10.53
N ARG A 91 -11.62 6.72 -10.07
CA ARG A 91 -12.27 7.85 -10.76
C ARG A 91 -11.36 8.59 -11.72
N ARG A 92 -10.07 8.27 -11.79
CA ARG A 92 -9.16 8.88 -12.76
C ARG A 92 -9.64 8.52 -14.17
N SER A 93 -9.74 9.52 -15.05
CA SER A 93 -9.86 9.25 -16.48
C SER A 93 -8.62 8.46 -16.92
N ASN A 94 -8.77 7.55 -17.90
CA ASN A 94 -7.61 7.01 -18.60
C ASN A 94 -6.78 8.21 -19.06
N ASP A 95 -5.66 8.47 -18.39
CA ASP A 95 -4.72 9.48 -18.84
C ASP A 95 -4.20 8.93 -20.17
N THR A 96 -4.82 9.44 -21.23
CA THR A 96 -4.82 8.85 -22.56
C THR A 96 -3.40 8.68 -23.04
N LYS A 97 -3.11 7.47 -23.55
CA LYS A 97 -1.96 7.19 -24.42
C LYS A 97 -1.85 8.31 -25.46
N ASN A 98 -0.88 9.21 -25.28
CA ASN A 98 -0.41 10.13 -26.32
C ASN A 98 0.82 9.52 -26.96
#